data_AF-A0A2U2N083-F1
#
_entry.id   AF-A0A2U2N083-F1
#
_cell.length_a   1.000
_cell.length_b   1.000
_cell.length_c   1.000
_cell.angle_alpha   90.00
_cell.angle_beta   90.00
_cell.angle_gamma   90.00
#
_symmetry.space_group_name_H-M   'P 1'
#
loop_
_entity.id
_entity.type
_entity.pdbx_description
1 polymer ?
#
loop_
_entity_poly.entity_id
_entity_poly.type
_entity_poly.pdbx_seq_one_letter_code
_entity_poly.pdbx_strand_id
1 'polypeptide(L)'
;MSSLKPLQRLTADVTIDLNPEIIVPSKKDGAYKLRNATVHMSRPINGRWSVDSVTGNGAVQYLARTRQGMGWRKAYYQRTDFEVTPELQVLVDEAVSLVREDCRKALQSGTVE
;
A
#
# COMPACT_ATOMS: atom_id res chain seq x y z
N MET A 1 28.07 -17.55 20.58
CA MET A 1 27.10 -17.40 19.46
C MET A 1 25.91 -16.60 19.99
N SER A 2 25.84 -15.32 19.67
CA SER A 2 24.76 -14.46 20.16
C SER A 2 23.46 -14.85 19.45
N SER A 3 22.51 -15.42 20.20
CA SER A 3 21.15 -15.67 19.74
C SER A 3 20.52 -14.33 19.33
N LEU A 4 20.34 -14.12 18.03
CA LEU A 4 19.55 -13.03 17.51
C LEU A 4 18.11 -13.27 17.96
N LYS A 5 17.72 -12.67 19.09
CA LYS A 5 16.29 -12.57 19.44
C LYS A 5 15.60 -11.96 18.22
N PRO A 6 14.52 -12.57 17.70
CA PRO A 6 13.77 -11.96 16.61
C PRO A 6 13.36 -10.57 17.06
N LEU A 7 13.78 -9.54 16.32
CA LEU A 7 13.32 -8.18 16.53
C LEU A 7 11.80 -8.22 16.37
N GLN A 8 11.07 -8.15 17.49
CA GLN A 8 9.63 -8.06 17.45
C GLN A 8 9.25 -6.81 16.66
N ARG A 9 8.47 -7.03 15.60
CA ARG A 9 7.96 -5.98 14.71
C ARG A 9 6.44 -6.01 14.75
N LEU A 10 5.86 -4.83 14.73
CA LEU A 10 4.43 -4.65 14.52
C LEU A 10 4.22 -4.38 13.03
N THR A 11 3.17 -4.96 12.48
CA THR A 11 2.76 -4.78 11.08
C THR A 11 1.34 -4.24 11.03
N ALA A 12 1.05 -3.44 10.02
CA ALA A 12 -0.29 -2.95 9.74
C ALA A 12 -0.53 -2.96 8.23
N ASP A 13 -1.73 -3.39 7.83
CA ASP A 13 -2.20 -3.35 6.46
C ASP A 13 -3.43 -2.43 6.40
N VAL A 14 -3.32 -1.35 5.62
CA VAL A 14 -4.45 -0.45 5.37
C VAL A 14 -4.89 -0.63 3.93
N THR A 15 -6.14 -1.05 3.73
CA THR A 15 -6.74 -1.09 2.40
C THR A 15 -7.68 0.08 2.22
N ILE A 16 -7.45 0.87 1.17
CA ILE A 16 -8.25 2.03 0.79
C ILE A 16 -8.94 1.71 -0.54
N ASP A 17 -10.26 1.80 -0.57
CA ASP A 17 -11.04 1.75 -1.81
C ASP A 17 -10.99 3.10 -2.53
N LEU A 18 -10.76 3.07 -3.83
CA LEU A 18 -10.54 4.25 -4.67
C LEU A 18 -11.78 4.54 -5.50
N ASN A 19 -12.48 5.62 -5.15
CA ASN A 19 -13.63 6.12 -5.89
C ASN A 19 -13.54 7.65 -6.03
N PRO A 20 -13.20 8.19 -7.22
CA PRO A 20 -12.98 7.47 -8.47
C PRO A 20 -11.69 6.64 -8.48
N GLU A 21 -11.65 5.63 -9.36
CA GLU A 21 -10.45 4.83 -9.64
C GLU A 21 -9.30 5.73 -10.15
N ILE A 22 -8.06 5.49 -9.73
CA ILE A 22 -6.88 6.26 -10.19
C ILE A 22 -6.13 5.53 -11.31
N ILE A 23 -5.47 6.28 -12.19
CA ILE A 23 -4.62 5.72 -13.24
C ILE A 23 -3.17 6.07 -12.90
N VAL A 24 -2.33 5.05 -12.72
CA VAL A 24 -0.89 5.22 -12.45
C VAL A 24 -0.06 4.69 -13.62
N PRO A 25 0.96 5.42 -14.10
CA PRO A 25 1.86 4.91 -15.13
C PRO A 25 2.58 3.63 -14.68
N SER A 26 2.69 2.64 -15.57
CA SER A 26 3.53 1.46 -15.35
C SER A 26 4.98 1.80 -15.71
N LYS A 27 5.93 1.31 -14.92
CA LYS A 27 7.36 1.41 -15.27
C LYS A 27 7.80 0.42 -16.35
N LYS A 28 6.98 -0.60 -16.63
CA LYS A 28 7.27 -1.62 -17.66
C LYS A 28 6.53 -1.29 -18.96
N ASP A 29 5.22 -1.12 -18.89
CA ASP A 29 4.36 -0.96 -20.07
C ASP A 29 2.93 -0.48 -19.74
N GLY A 30 2.55 0.66 -20.32
CA GLY A 30 1.21 1.22 -20.24
C GLY A 30 0.93 1.96 -18.93
N ALA A 31 -0.31 1.87 -18.46
CA ALA A 31 -0.73 2.38 -17.16
C ALA A 31 -1.59 1.34 -16.45
N TYR A 32 -1.72 1.44 -15.14
CA TYR A 32 -2.59 0.61 -14.32
C TYR A 32 -3.74 1.45 -13.77
N LYS A 33 -4.96 0.92 -13.85
CA LYS A 33 -6.14 1.54 -13.22
C LYS A 33 -6.41 0.91 -11.85
N LEU A 34 -6.13 1.62 -10.76
CA LEU A 34 -6.25 1.09 -9.40
C LEU A 34 -7.66 1.34 -8.85
N ARG A 35 -8.29 0.27 -8.33
CA ARG A 35 -9.59 0.32 -7.64
C ARG A 35 -9.46 0.36 -6.13
N ASN A 36 -8.39 -0.23 -5.63
CA ASN A 36 -8.02 -0.14 -4.23
C ASN A 36 -6.50 -0.15 -4.13
N ALA A 37 -6.01 0.33 -3.00
CA ALA A 37 -4.60 0.27 -2.64
C ALA A 37 -4.47 -0.29 -1.21
N THR A 38 -3.67 -1.33 -1.07
CA THR A 38 -3.26 -1.88 0.23
C THR A 38 -1.86 -1.38 0.55
N VAL A 39 -1.72 -0.59 1.61
CA VAL A 39 -0.43 -0.11 2.11
C VAL A 39 0.01 -1.01 3.26
N HIS A 40 1.11 -1.73 3.06
CA HIS A 40 1.75 -2.53 4.08
C HIS A 40 2.79 -1.69 4.82
N MET A 41 2.71 -1.69 6.14
CA MET A 41 3.59 -0.93 7.02
C MET A 41 4.14 -1.83 8.11
N SER A 42 5.38 -1.54 8.53
CA SER A 42 5.94 -2.14 9.74
C SER A 42 6.64 -1.11 10.61
N ARG A 43 6.76 -1.43 11.90
CA ARG A 43 7.66 -0.72 12.81
C ARG A 43 8.35 -1.71 13.74
N PRO A 44 9.61 -1.43 14.13
CA PRO A 44 10.14 -1.98 15.37
C PRO A 44 9.25 -1.57 16.55
N ILE A 45 9.17 -2.37 17.62
CA ILE A 45 8.37 -2.04 18.83
C ILE A 45 8.65 -0.61 19.35
N ASN A 46 9.92 -0.20 19.38
CA ASN A 46 10.34 1.13 19.81
C ASN A 46 10.67 2.08 18.65
N GLY A 47 10.25 1.74 17.43
CA GLY A 47 10.62 2.42 16.20
C GLY A 47 9.48 3.22 15.58
N ARG A 48 9.80 3.87 14.45
CA ARG A 48 8.82 4.57 13.63
C ARG A 48 8.21 3.61 12.62
N TRP A 49 6.96 3.86 12.26
CA TRP A 49 6.30 3.21 11.12
C TRP A 49 7.02 3.56 9.81
N SER A 50 7.37 2.54 9.04
CA SER A 50 7.80 2.63 7.65
C SER A 50 6.76 2.00 6.73
N VAL A 51 6.57 2.59 5.56
CA VAL A 51 5.82 1.95 4.47
C VAL A 51 6.75 0.99 3.77
N ASP A 52 6.41 -0.29 3.80
CA ASP A 52 7.23 -1.35 3.23
C ASP A 52 6.80 -1.65 1.79
N SER A 53 5.49 -1.67 1.54
CA SER A 53 4.96 -1.82 0.18
C SER A 53 3.59 -1.17 0.01
N VAL A 54 3.26 -0.87 -1.23
CA VAL A 54 1.91 -0.48 -1.65
C VAL A 54 1.52 -1.44 -2.75
N THR A 55 0.40 -2.13 -2.56
CA THR A 55 -0.14 -3.08 -3.51
C THR A 55 -1.47 -2.58 -4.05
N GLY A 56 -1.58 -2.37 -5.36
CA GLY A 56 -2.86 -2.04 -5.98
C GLY A 56 -3.61 -3.30 -6.39
N ASN A 57 -4.90 -3.46 -6.02
CA ASN A 57 -5.75 -4.48 -6.63
C ASN A 57 -6.69 -3.88 -7.69
N GLY A 58 -7.00 -4.70 -8.69
CA GLY A 58 -7.86 -4.31 -9.81
C GLY A 58 -7.15 -3.51 -10.91
N ALA A 59 -5.83 -3.45 -10.89
CA ALA A 59 -5.02 -2.85 -11.95
C ALA A 59 -5.26 -3.55 -13.30
N VAL A 60 -6.05 -2.90 -14.16
CA VAL A 60 -6.10 -3.24 -15.58
C VAL A 60 -4.90 -2.58 -16.23
N GLN A 61 -4.09 -3.38 -16.93
CA GLN A 61 -3.10 -2.82 -17.84
C GLN A 61 -3.83 -2.05 -18.93
N TYR A 62 -3.84 -0.73 -18.83
CA TYR A 62 -4.31 0.19 -19.85
C TYR A 62 -3.25 0.22 -20.97
N LEU A 63 -3.20 -0.85 -21.76
CA LEU A 63 -2.48 -0.84 -23.03
C LEU A 63 -3.32 -0.02 -24.00
N ALA A 64 -2.85 1.19 -24.34
CA ALA A 64 -3.51 2.05 -25.32
C ALA A 64 -3.60 1.44 -26.74
N ARG A 65 -3.20 0.17 -26.98
CA ARG A 65 -3.01 -0.40 -28.32
C ARG A 65 -3.56 -1.79 -28.63
N THR A 66 -4.34 -2.46 -27.79
CA THR A 66 -4.99 -3.71 -28.22
C THR A 66 -6.47 -3.76 -27.85
N ARG A 67 -7.33 -3.49 -28.84
CA ARG A 67 -8.79 -3.71 -28.82
C ARG A 67 -9.18 -5.20 -28.74
N GLN A 68 -8.36 -6.07 -28.15
CA GLN A 68 -8.62 -7.50 -28.07
C GLN A 68 -8.19 -8.00 -26.69
N GLY A 69 -9.17 -8.19 -25.80
CA GLY A 69 -9.00 -8.90 -24.53
C GLY A 69 -8.58 -8.03 -23.34
N MET A 70 -9.40 -7.05 -22.93
CA MET A 70 -9.32 -6.47 -21.58
C MET A 70 -9.74 -7.52 -20.55
N GLY A 71 -8.80 -8.33 -20.08
CA GLY A 71 -8.99 -9.19 -18.93
C GLY A 71 -8.74 -8.41 -17.65
N TRP A 72 -9.74 -8.34 -16.76
CA TRP A 72 -9.51 -8.04 -15.35
C TRP A 72 -8.69 -9.19 -14.76
N ARG A 73 -7.37 -9.10 -14.82
CA ARG A 73 -6.53 -9.97 -14.00
C ARG A 73 -6.44 -9.31 -12.64
N LYS A 74 -6.86 -10.01 -11.58
CA LYS A 74 -6.43 -9.67 -10.22
C LYS A 74 -4.92 -9.85 -10.19
N ALA A 75 -4.19 -8.82 -10.56
CA ALA A 75 -2.76 -8.78 -10.46
C ALA A 75 -2.42 -7.86 -9.29
N TYR A 76 -1.59 -8.38 -8.39
CA TYR A 76 -1.02 -7.65 -7.28
C TYR A 76 0.20 -6.92 -7.82
N TYR A 77 0.15 -5.60 -7.88
CA TYR A 77 1.28 -4.79 -8.36
C TYR A 77 1.90 -4.07 -7.19
N GLN A 78 3.22 -4.13 -7.08
CA GLN A 78 3.95 -3.46 -6.00
C GLN A 78 4.29 -2.03 -6.39
N ARG A 79 4.63 -1.20 -5.39
CA ARG A 79 5.13 0.18 -5.60
C ARG A 79 6.28 0.28 -6.62
N THR A 80 7.04 -0.79 -6.79
CA THR A 80 8.13 -0.87 -7.76
C THR A 80 7.65 -1.04 -9.21
N ASP A 81 6.42 -1.48 -9.45
CA ASP A 81 5.85 -1.71 -10.78
C ASP A 81 5.23 -0.45 -11.42
N PHE A 82 4.88 0.56 -10.61
CA PHE A 82 4.30 1.82 -11.08
C PHE A 82 5.13 3.05 -10.69
N GLU A 83 4.92 4.15 -11.41
CA GLU A 83 5.42 5.47 -11.01
C GLU A 83 4.63 6.00 -9.81
N VAL A 84 5.31 6.65 -8.87
CA VAL A 84 4.66 7.27 -7.73
C VAL A 84 4.12 8.62 -8.19
N THR A 85 2.83 8.64 -8.56
CA THR A 85 2.13 9.89 -8.88
C THR A 85 1.75 10.66 -7.61
N PRO A 86 1.47 11.98 -7.68
CA PRO A 86 1.00 12.74 -6.53
C PRO A 86 -0.24 12.14 -5.87
N GLU A 87 -1.20 11.64 -6.65
CA GLU A 87 -2.44 11.04 -6.15
C GLU A 87 -2.16 9.76 -5.34
N LEU A 88 -1.24 8.93 -5.84
CA LEU A 88 -0.81 7.73 -5.15
C LEU A 88 -0.03 8.07 -3.86
N GLN A 89 0.76 9.15 -3.86
CA GLN A 89 1.46 9.60 -2.66
C GLN A 89 0.47 10.07 -1.58
N VAL A 90 -0.59 10.79 -1.96
CA VAL A 90 -1.65 11.20 -1.02
C VAL A 90 -2.30 9.99 -0.32
N LEU A 91 -2.58 8.92 -1.06
CA LEU A 91 -3.13 7.68 -0.47
C LEU A 91 -2.18 7.01 0.52
N VAL A 92 -0.89 7.02 0.21
CA VAL A 92 0.14 6.49 1.12
C VAL A 92 0.20 7.32 2.40
N ASP A 93 0.13 8.64 2.28
CA ASP A 93 0.16 9.54 3.43
C ASP A 93 -1.10 9.40 4.29
N GLU A 94 -2.26 9.20 3.67
CA GLU A 94 -3.54 8.91 4.34
C GLU A 94 -3.47 7.61 5.14
N ALA A 95 -2.99 6.52 4.52
CA ALA A 95 -2.82 5.24 5.20
C ALA A 95 -1.89 5.35 6.42
N VAL A 96 -0.77 6.08 6.26
CA VAL A 96 0.17 6.34 7.37
C VAL A 96 -0.51 7.14 8.48
N SER A 97 -1.35 8.11 8.15
CA SER A 97 -2.11 8.90 9.13
C SER A 97 -3.08 8.01 9.91
N LEU A 98 -3.84 7.15 9.23
CA LEU A 98 -4.80 6.23 9.86
C LEU A 98 -4.12 5.30 10.87
N VAL A 99 -2.99 4.66 10.50
CA VAL A 99 -2.24 3.78 11.41
C VAL A 99 -1.70 4.55 12.62
N ARG A 100 -1.20 5.77 12.40
CA ARG A 100 -0.70 6.61 13.50
C ARG A 100 -1.81 7.03 14.45
N GLU A 101 -2.98 7.38 13.93
CA GLU A 101 -4.12 7.76 14.74
C GLU A 101 -4.64 6.57 15.56
N ASP A 102 -4.75 5.40 14.95
CA ASP A 102 -5.21 4.18 15.63
C ASP A 102 -4.23 3.77 16.75
N CYS A 103 -2.93 3.80 16.46
CA CYS A 103 -1.90 3.60 17.49
C CYS A 103 -2.00 4.62 18.64
N ARG A 104 -2.29 5.89 18.33
CA ARG A 104 -2.46 6.94 19.35
C ARG A 104 -3.68 6.67 20.21
N LYS A 105 -4.80 6.25 19.61
CA LYS A 105 -6.03 5.88 20.33
C LYS A 105 -5.80 4.69 21.25
N ALA A 106 -5.14 3.63 20.76
CA ALA A 106 -4.80 2.45 21.56
C ALA A 106 -3.92 2.78 22.78
N LEU A 107 -2.95 3.69 22.62
CA LEU A 107 -2.12 4.17 23.74
C LEU A 107 -2.93 5.00 24.76
N GLN A 108 -3.91 5.76 24.30
CA GLN A 108 -4.76 6.60 25.17
C GLN A 108 -5.85 5.79 25.88
N SER A 109 -6.31 4.68 25.29
CA SER A 109 -7.34 3.81 25.86
C SER A 109 -6.78 2.79 26.87
N GLY A 110 -5.47 2.78 27.14
CA GLY A 110 -4.83 1.82 28.05
C GLY A 110 -4.94 0.37 27.58
N THR A 111 -5.31 0.13 26.33
CA THR A 111 -5.49 -1.19 25.74
C THR A 111 -4.19 -1.68 25.13
N VAL A 112 -3.13 -1.72 25.95
CA VAL A 112 -1.89 -2.40 25.61
C VAL A 112 -1.51 -3.22 26.85
N GLU A 113 -2.03 -4.44 26.91
CA GLU A 113 -1.47 -5.51 27.75
C GLU A 113 -0.43 -6.29 26.93
#